data_AF-R1D4U6-F1
#
_entry.id   AF-R1D4U6-F1
#
_cell.length_a   1.000
_cell.length_b   1.000
_cell.length_c   1.000
_cell.angle_alpha   90.00
_cell.angle_beta   90.00
_cell.angle_gamma   90.00
#
_symmetry.space_group_name_H-M   'P 1'
#
loop_
_entity.id
_entity.type
_entity.pdbx_description
1 polymer ?
#
loop_
_entity_poly.entity_id
_entity_poly.type
_entity_poly.pdbx_seq_one_letter_code
_entity_poly.pdbx_strand_id
1 'polypeptide(L)'
;MAYALKDHDSRLVKMLAEHDESITEMLERRDKGMREYAASEAALALELEPPADFICPITAEAMRDPVMAGDGHAYERIAIERWLAIRSTSPLTGKALENTGVFPNHMLRRQIREWQERSRST
;
A
#
# COMPACT_ATOMS: atom_id res chain seq x y z
N MET A 1 -36.20 51.29 36.83
CA MET A 1 -34.79 51.48 36.42
C MET A 1 -34.19 50.10 36.16
N ALA A 2 -34.06 49.71 34.90
CA ALA A 2 -33.19 48.61 34.47
C ALA A 2 -33.12 48.69 32.95
N TYR A 3 -31.91 48.77 32.40
CA TYR A 3 -31.46 48.29 31.09
C TYR A 3 -30.22 49.10 30.69
N ALA A 4 -29.10 48.76 31.32
CA ALA A 4 -27.77 49.21 30.94
C ALA A 4 -26.80 48.02 31.11
N LEU A 5 -27.00 46.96 30.33
CA LEU A 5 -26.09 45.80 30.28
C LEU A 5 -25.93 45.17 28.88
N LYS A 6 -26.43 45.79 27.79
CA LYS A 6 -26.40 45.14 26.46
C LYS A 6 -25.21 45.49 25.56
N ASP A 7 -24.41 46.50 25.89
CA ASP A 7 -23.40 47.00 24.93
C ASP A 7 -21.96 46.51 25.22
N HIS A 8 -21.65 46.11 26.45
CA HIS A 8 -20.35 45.49 26.76
C HIS A 8 -20.26 44.03 26.30
N ASP A 9 -21.41 43.35 26.21
CA ASP A 9 -21.53 41.95 25.80
C ASP A 9 -21.25 41.77 24.30
N SER A 10 -21.65 42.75 23.46
CA SER A 10 -21.41 42.73 22.01
C SER A 10 -19.92 42.70 21.65
N ARG A 11 -19.07 43.37 22.43
CA ARG A 11 -17.62 43.42 22.17
C ARG A 11 -16.92 42.14 22.62
N LEU A 12 -17.35 41.55 23.74
CA LEU A 12 -16.87 40.26 24.22
C LEU A 12 -17.31 39.11 23.29
N VAL A 13 -18.56 39.10 22.84
CA VAL A 13 -19.07 38.12 21.86
C VAL A 13 -18.31 38.22 20.54
N LYS A 14 -17.99 39.43 20.08
CA LYS A 14 -17.20 39.63 18.87
C LYS A 14 -15.75 39.15 19.03
N MET A 15 -15.12 39.43 20.17
CA MET A 15 -13.76 38.96 20.47
C MET A 15 -13.67 37.43 20.62
N LEU A 16 -14.69 36.78 21.17
CA LEU A 16 -14.76 35.32 21.27
C LEU A 16 -14.97 34.69 19.90
N ALA A 17 -15.84 35.25 19.06
CA ALA A 17 -16.02 34.80 17.67
C ALA A 17 -14.73 34.93 16.84
N GLU A 18 -14.01 36.06 16.96
CA GLU A 18 -12.72 36.27 16.30
C GLU A 18 -11.64 35.29 16.80
N HIS A 19 -11.66 34.91 18.09
CA HIS A 19 -10.78 33.86 18.63
C HIS A 19 -11.14 32.47 18.11
N ASP A 20 -12.43 32.13 18.04
CA ASP A 20 -12.89 30.83 17.52
C ASP A 20 -12.56 30.67 16.03
N GLU A 21 -12.63 31.74 15.24
CA GLU A 21 -12.16 31.75 13.84
C GLU A 21 -10.65 31.48 13.74
N SER A 22 -9.84 32.11 14.60
CA SER A 22 -8.39 31.87 14.67
C SER A 22 -8.04 30.43 15.09
N ILE A 23 -8.75 29.88 16.08
CA ILE A 23 -8.58 28.49 16.53
C ILE A 23 -8.96 27.51 15.40
N THR A 24 -10.05 27.78 14.69
CA THR A 24 -10.50 26.97 13.55
C THR A 24 -9.42 26.94 12.46
N GLU A 25 -8.89 28.10 12.09
CA GLU A 25 -7.84 28.19 11.07
C GLU A 25 -6.55 27.46 11.50
N MET A 26 -6.17 27.53 12.78
CA MET A 26 -5.04 26.79 13.32
C MET A 26 -5.25 25.27 13.28
N LEU A 27 -6.45 24.77 13.61
CA LEU A 27 -6.78 23.35 13.56
C LEU A 27 -6.83 22.84 12.12
N GLU A 28 -7.38 23.61 11.18
CA GLU A 28 -7.40 23.26 9.76
C GLU A 28 -5.99 23.20 9.17
N ARG A 29 -5.11 24.15 9.50
CA ARG A 29 -3.69 24.12 9.11
C ARG A 29 -2.99 22.87 9.65
N ARG A 30 -3.29 22.47 10.89
CA ARG A 30 -2.75 21.24 11.50
C ARG A 30 -3.28 20.00 10.80
N ASP A 31 -4.59 19.90 10.57
CA ASP A 31 -5.22 18.76 9.89
C ASP A 31 -4.72 18.62 8.44
N LYS A 32 -4.52 19.74 7.74
CA LYS A 32 -3.87 19.77 6.43
C LYS A 32 -2.45 19.23 6.51
N GLY A 33 -1.63 19.71 7.44
CA GLY A 33 -0.26 19.21 7.64
C GLY A 33 -0.21 17.72 7.98
N MET A 34 -1.13 17.24 8.82
CA MET A 34 -1.23 15.81 9.15
C MET A 34 -1.60 14.94 7.93
N ARG A 35 -2.51 15.42 7.08
CA ARG A 35 -2.87 14.73 5.82
C ARG A 35 -1.71 14.72 4.84
N GLU A 36 -0.99 15.83 4.69
CA GLU A 36 0.18 15.93 3.82
C GLU A 36 1.31 14.99 4.28
N TYR A 37 1.56 14.91 5.59
CA TYR A 37 2.50 13.97 6.17
C TYR A 37 2.10 12.50 5.96
N ALA A 38 0.83 12.16 6.22
CA ALA A 38 0.33 10.80 5.98
C ALA A 38 0.39 10.43 4.49
N ALA A 39 0.13 11.37 3.59
CA ALA A 39 0.23 11.16 2.15
C ALA A 39 1.68 10.96 1.70
N SER A 40 2.64 11.72 2.27
CA SER A 40 4.06 11.53 1.95
C SER A 40 4.60 10.21 2.47
N GLU A 41 4.18 9.79 3.67
CA GLU A 41 4.53 8.48 4.22
C GLU A 41 3.94 7.34 3.37
N ALA A 42 2.66 7.44 2.99
CA ALA A 42 2.01 6.45 2.14
C ALA A 42 2.66 6.36 0.75
N ALA A 43 3.06 7.49 0.16
CA ALA A 43 3.76 7.51 -1.12
C ALA A 43 5.13 6.82 -1.03
N LEU A 44 5.88 7.07 0.05
CA LEU A 44 7.16 6.39 0.31
C LEU A 44 6.96 4.89 0.53
N ALA A 45 5.90 4.49 1.24
CA ALA A 45 5.58 3.08 1.46
C ALA A 45 5.30 2.35 0.13
N LEU A 46 4.53 2.95 -0.78
CA LEU A 46 4.27 2.40 -2.11
C LEU A 46 5.53 2.26 -2.96
N GLU A 47 6.51 3.14 -2.79
CA GLU A 47 7.79 3.08 -3.51
C GLU A 47 8.67 1.90 -3.02
N LEU A 48 8.45 1.44 -1.78
CA LEU A 48 9.12 0.28 -1.20
C LEU A 48 8.38 -1.05 -1.47
N GLU A 49 7.15 -1.01 -2.00
CA GLU A 49 6.41 -2.22 -2.31
C GLU A 49 6.96 -2.93 -3.56
N PRO A 50 7.05 -4.27 -3.55
CA PRO A 50 7.39 -5.03 -4.74
C PRO A 50 6.34 -4.82 -5.84
N PRO A 51 6.76 -4.61 -7.10
CA PRO A 51 5.86 -4.71 -8.24
C PRO A 51 5.01 -5.99 -8.20
N ALA A 52 3.75 -5.89 -8.61
CA ALA A 52 2.79 -6.99 -8.55
C ALA A 52 3.29 -8.27 -9.27
N ASP A 53 4.01 -8.11 -10.39
CA ASP A 53 4.59 -9.22 -11.15
C ASP A 53 5.66 -10.01 -10.37
N PHE A 54 6.17 -9.46 -9.27
CA PHE A 54 7.15 -10.10 -8.40
C PHE A 54 6.49 -10.91 -7.29
N ILE A 55 5.20 -10.72 -7.05
CA ILE A 55 4.45 -11.38 -6.00
C ILE A 55 3.96 -12.75 -6.48
N CYS A 56 4.27 -13.78 -5.70
CA CYS A 56 3.76 -15.13 -5.93
C CYS A 56 2.25 -15.17 -5.64
N PRO A 57 1.40 -15.62 -6.58
CA PRO A 57 -0.05 -15.69 -6.34
C PRO A 57 -0.47 -16.68 -5.26
N ILE A 58 0.41 -17.63 -4.87
CA ILE A 58 0.12 -18.61 -3.80
C ILE A 58 0.53 -18.07 -2.43
N THR A 59 1.74 -17.51 -2.31
CA THR A 59 2.28 -17.10 -1.01
C THR A 59 1.96 -15.64 -0.67
N ALA A 60 1.51 -14.85 -1.66
CA ALA A 60 1.33 -13.40 -1.53
C ALA A 60 2.61 -12.65 -1.09
N GLU A 61 3.78 -13.21 -1.40
CA GLU A 61 5.09 -12.65 -1.08
C GLU A 61 5.94 -12.52 -2.34
N ALA A 62 6.95 -11.64 -2.31
CA ALA A 62 7.91 -11.50 -3.39
C ALA A 62 8.68 -12.83 -3.61
N MET A 63 8.69 -13.31 -4.86
CA MET A 63 9.32 -14.56 -5.25
C MET A 63 10.84 -14.50 -5.06
N ARG A 64 11.43 -15.56 -4.51
CA ARG A 64 12.88 -15.75 -4.42
C ARG A 64 13.40 -16.64 -5.54
N ASP A 65 12.65 -17.69 -5.86
CA ASP A 65 12.94 -18.62 -6.97
C ASP A 65 11.73 -18.72 -7.90
N PRO A 66 11.48 -17.69 -8.74
CA PRO A 66 10.34 -17.70 -9.63
C PRO A 66 10.48 -18.81 -10.68
N VAL A 67 9.41 -19.57 -10.86
CA VAL A 67 9.24 -20.61 -11.88
C VAL A 67 7.93 -20.39 -12.64
N MET A 68 7.93 -20.72 -13.93
CA MET A 68 6.75 -20.70 -14.79
C MET A 68 6.05 -22.06 -14.73
N ALA A 69 4.74 -22.06 -14.53
CA ALA A 69 3.89 -23.25 -14.69
C ALA A 69 3.27 -23.30 -16.10
N GLY A 70 2.61 -24.43 -16.42
CA GLY A 70 1.95 -24.65 -17.72
C GLY A 70 0.79 -23.69 -18.05
N ASP A 71 0.34 -22.87 -17.11
CA ASP A 71 -0.65 -21.80 -17.34
C ASP A 71 -0.03 -20.45 -17.72
N GLY A 72 1.30 -20.39 -17.85
CA GLY A 72 2.02 -19.18 -18.22
C GLY A 72 2.17 -18.16 -17.09
N HIS A 73 1.90 -18.53 -15.83
CA HIS A 73 2.13 -17.66 -14.68
C HIS A 73 3.38 -18.07 -13.90
N ALA A 74 3.96 -17.07 -13.21
CA ALA A 74 5.10 -17.28 -12.33
C ALA A 74 4.67 -17.52 -10.88
N TYR A 75 5.35 -18.43 -10.21
CA TYR A 75 5.13 -18.78 -8.82
C TYR A 75 6.46 -18.95 -8.09
N GLU A 76 6.43 -18.84 -6.76
CA GLU A 76 7.52 -19.34 -5.92
C GLU A 76 7.63 -20.86 -6.07
N ARG A 77 8.83 -21.37 -6.37
CA ARG A 77 9.09 -22.79 -6.67
C ARG A 77 8.45 -23.74 -5.67
N ILE A 78 8.78 -23.57 -4.38
CA ILE A 78 8.33 -24.49 -3.34
C ILE A 78 6.80 -24.49 -3.23
N ALA A 79 6.17 -23.33 -3.45
CA ALA A 79 4.73 -23.18 -3.34
C ALA A 79 4.00 -23.92 -4.48
N ILE A 80 4.44 -23.74 -5.72
CA ILE A 80 3.81 -24.41 -6.87
C ILE A 80 4.11 -25.90 -6.89
N GLU A 81 5.31 -26.34 -6.50
CA GLU A 81 5.64 -27.77 -6.41
C GLU A 81 4.75 -28.48 -5.38
N ARG A 82 4.49 -27.86 -4.22
CA ARG A 82 3.55 -28.38 -3.22
C ARG A 82 2.11 -28.43 -3.72
N TRP A 83 1.68 -27.39 -4.44
CA TRP A 83 0.35 -27.37 -5.04
C TRP A 83 0.19 -28.51 -6.06
N LEU A 84 1.17 -28.68 -6.94
CA LEU A 84 1.15 -29.68 -8.02
C LEU A 84 1.34 -31.12 -7.53
N ALA A 85 1.85 -31.31 -6.31
CA ALA A 85 1.92 -32.63 -5.68
C ALA A 85 0.53 -33.22 -5.37
N ILE A 86 -0.51 -32.37 -5.25
CA ILE A 86 -1.88 -32.79 -4.88
C ILE A 86 -2.96 -32.36 -5.88
N ARG A 87 -2.63 -31.49 -6.83
CA ARG A 87 -3.57 -30.91 -7.81
C ARG A 87 -2.91 -30.80 -9.17
N SER A 88 -3.69 -30.89 -10.24
CA SER A 88 -3.22 -30.65 -11.62
C SER A 88 -3.90 -29.43 -12.24
N THR A 89 -4.15 -28.40 -11.44
CA THR A 89 -4.85 -27.17 -11.84
C THR A 89 -4.01 -25.93 -11.60
N SER A 90 -4.32 -24.85 -12.30
CA SER A 90 -3.75 -23.52 -12.08
C SER A 90 -4.17 -23.00 -10.69
N PRO A 91 -3.23 -22.56 -9.84
CA PRO A 91 -3.56 -21.88 -8.59
C PRO A 91 -4.32 -20.56 -8.80
N LEU A 92 -4.08 -19.88 -9.92
CA LEU A 92 -4.68 -18.57 -10.20
C LEU A 92 -6.10 -18.69 -10.76
N THR A 93 -6.29 -19.62 -11.70
CA THR A 93 -7.55 -19.71 -12.47
C THR A 93 -8.41 -20.90 -12.11
N GLY A 94 -7.88 -21.87 -11.37
CA GLY A 94 -8.56 -23.13 -11.04
C GLY A 94 -8.71 -24.11 -12.22
N LYS A 95 -8.31 -23.73 -13.43
CA LYS A 95 -8.41 -24.57 -14.64
C LYS A 95 -7.38 -25.69 -14.63
N ALA A 96 -7.70 -26.82 -15.26
CA ALA A 96 -6.72 -27.90 -15.47
C ALA A 96 -5.50 -27.40 -16.27
N LEU A 97 -4.32 -27.83 -15.84
CA LEU A 97 -3.07 -27.58 -16.57
C LEU A 97 -2.85 -28.67 -17.61
N GLU A 98 -2.32 -28.30 -18.77
CA GLU A 98 -1.92 -29.26 -19.80
C GLU A 98 -0.77 -30.16 -19.33
N ASN A 99 0.13 -29.61 -18.49
CA ASN A 99 1.19 -30.34 -17.83
C ASN A 99 1.50 -29.73 -16.46
N THR A 100 2.11 -30.53 -15.58
CA THR A 100 2.54 -30.10 -14.22
C THR A 100 4.03 -29.76 -14.16
N GLY A 101 4.66 -29.56 -15.32
CA GLY A 101 6.06 -29.13 -15.39
C GLY A 101 6.21 -27.69 -14.92
N VAL A 102 7.31 -27.40 -14.24
CA VAL A 102 7.70 -26.04 -13.86
C VAL A 102 9.09 -25.72 -14.39
N PHE A 103 9.26 -24.51 -14.93
CA PHE A 103 10.48 -24.09 -15.59
C PHE A 103 11.07 -22.85 -14.91
N PRO A 104 12.37 -22.79 -14.60
CA PRO A 104 12.98 -21.61 -13.99
C PRO A 104 12.75 -20.34 -14.81
N ASN A 105 12.30 -19.25 -14.17
CA ASN A 105 12.25 -17.93 -14.79
C ASN A 105 13.48 -17.10 -14.37
N HIS A 106 14.58 -17.25 -15.11
CA HIS A 106 15.84 -16.56 -14.79
C HIS A 106 15.74 -15.04 -14.97
N MET A 107 14.97 -14.57 -15.95
CA MET A 107 14.79 -13.14 -16.19
C MET A 107 14.04 -12.47 -15.04
N LEU A 108 12.90 -13.05 -14.61
CA LEU A 108 12.13 -12.53 -13.49
C LEU A 108 12.94 -12.56 -12.19
N ARG A 109 13.69 -13.64 -11.94
CA ARG A 109 14.60 -13.75 -10.78
C ARG A 109 15.63 -12.63 -10.75
N ARG A 110 16.20 -12.27 -11.90
CA ARG A 110 17.15 -11.17 -12.02
C ARG A 110 16.47 -9.84 -11.70
N GLN A 111 15.32 -9.57 -12.30
CA GLN A 111 14.57 -8.33 -12.08
C GLN A 111 14.19 -8.14 -10.60
N ILE A 112 13.75 -9.22 -9.93
CA ILE A 112 13.43 -9.18 -8.49
C ILE A 112 14.66 -8.83 -7.66
N ARG A 113 15.82 -9.42 -7.97
CA ARG A 113 17.08 -9.11 -7.26
C ARG A 113 17.50 -7.66 -7.46
N GLU A 114 17.46 -7.18 -8.70
CA GLU A 114 17.80 -5.79 -9.02
C GLU A 114 16.85 -4.80 -8.33
N TRP A 115 15.58 -5.15 -8.14
CA TRP A 115 14.64 -4.37 -7.34
C TRP A 115 15.01 -4.40 -5.84
N GLN A 116 15.25 -5.58 -5.27
CA GLN A 116 15.65 -5.71 -3.85
C GLN A 116 16.93 -4.95 -3.51
N GLU A 117 17.90 -4.91 -4.41
CA GLU A 117 19.16 -4.17 -4.23
C GLU A 117 18.93 -2.65 -4.23
N ARG A 118 18.07 -2.17 -5.13
CA ARG A 118 17.67 -0.76 -5.17
C ARG A 118 16.92 -0.35 -3.90
N SER A 119 15.95 -1.14 -3.46
CA SER A 119 15.15 -0.86 -2.25
C SER A 119 15.94 -0.92 -0.93
N ARG A 120 17.15 -1.49 -0.92
CA ARG A 120 18.04 -1.52 0.26
C ARG A 120 19.05 -0.36 0.31
N SER A 121 19.21 0.36 -0.80
CA SER A 121 20.22 1.41 -0.95
C SER A 121 19.64 2.82 -0.79
N THR A 122 18.33 2.92 -0.56
CA THR A 122 17.57 4.14 -0.22
C THR A 122 17.28 4.16 1.27
#